data_AF-A0AA96XCN7-F1
#
_entry.id   AF-A0AA96XCN7-F1
#
_cell.length_a   1.000
_cell.length_b   1.000
_cell.length_c   1.000
_cell.angle_alpha   90.00
_cell.angle_beta   90.00
_cell.angle_gamma   90.00
#
_symmetry.space_group_name_H-M   'P 1'
#
loop_
_entity.id
_entity.type
_entity.pdbx_description
1 polymer ?
#
loop_
_entity_poly.entity_id
_entity_poly.type
_entity_poly.pdbx_seq_one_letter_code
_entity_poly.pdbx_strand_id
1 'polypeptide(L)'
;MVWVVLTESTKDTSWLSMLPKSHTDTRTSYLYNYIQDNKLIYLSLVPASPRSLYRLAKLFLLLSTREIIEEDLFGDLEVKDLEVKAGECLIFSPLIMHTSFANTSKDKSRFSFAMRYTANHVKVAPYGKDNISTIEGLLEFTLQFSGVW
;
A
#
# COMPACT_ATOMS: atom_id res chain seq x y z
N MET A 1 3.78 1.96 -10.98
CA MET A 1 2.50 2.61 -10.63
C MET A 1 2.54 4.00 -11.23
N VAL A 2 1.45 4.42 -11.85
CA VAL A 2 1.24 5.81 -12.29
C VAL A 2 0.12 6.36 -11.43
N TRP A 3 0.38 7.47 -10.75
CA TRP A 3 -0.53 8.09 -9.82
C TRP A 3 -0.83 9.51 -10.30
N VAL A 4 -2.06 9.72 -10.77
CA VAL A 4 -2.53 10.96 -11.39
C VAL A 4 -3.31 11.77 -10.35
N VAL A 5 -2.89 13.02 -10.17
CA VAL A 5 -3.45 13.93 -9.16
C VAL A 5 -4.59 14.72 -9.78
N LEU A 6 -5.81 14.52 -9.28
CA LEU A 6 -7.00 15.17 -9.83
C LEU A 6 -7.36 16.43 -9.02
N THR A 7 -7.02 16.47 -7.74
CA THR A 7 -7.05 17.68 -6.92
C THR A 7 -5.71 17.84 -6.20
N GLU A 8 -5.32 19.10 -5.99
CA GLU A 8 -4.01 19.47 -5.45
C GLU A 8 -3.66 18.72 -4.15
N SER A 9 -2.42 18.20 -4.11
CA SER A 9 -1.91 17.40 -3.00
C SER A 9 -0.81 18.18 -2.29
N THR A 10 -1.16 18.79 -1.16
CA THR A 10 -0.27 19.61 -0.31
C THR A 10 -0.19 19.02 1.10
N LYS A 11 0.58 19.68 1.98
CA LYS A 11 0.69 19.28 3.40
C LYS A 11 -0.66 19.14 4.08
N ASP A 12 -1.56 20.09 3.81
CA ASP A 12 -2.85 20.18 4.49
C ASP A 12 -3.89 19.25 3.88
N THR A 13 -3.72 18.87 2.60
CA THR A 13 -4.63 18.01 1.84
C THR A 13 -4.10 16.59 1.66
N SER A 14 -3.17 16.12 2.49
CA SER A 14 -2.58 14.78 2.42
C SER A 14 -1.64 14.59 1.21
N TRP A 15 -0.42 15.14 1.29
CA TRP A 15 0.63 14.83 0.33
C TRP A 15 1.10 13.38 0.43
N LEU A 16 1.71 12.91 -0.65
CA LEU A 16 2.33 11.60 -0.72
C LEU A 16 3.76 11.70 -0.18
N SER A 17 4.11 10.83 0.74
CA SER A 17 5.47 10.69 1.25
C SER A 17 6.05 9.38 0.74
N MET A 18 7.29 9.42 0.28
CA MET A 18 7.99 8.26 -0.23
C MET A 18 9.34 8.13 0.45
N LEU A 19 9.80 6.89 0.56
CA LEU A 19 11.19 6.59 0.89
C LEU A 19 11.92 6.18 -0.39
N PRO A 20 12.70 7.08 -1.02
CA PRO A 20 13.43 6.75 -2.24
C PRO A 20 14.34 5.53 -2.05
N LYS A 21 14.55 4.77 -3.13
CA LYS A 21 15.37 3.52 -3.15
C LYS A 21 14.86 2.36 -2.30
N SER A 22 13.86 2.53 -1.45
CA SER A 22 13.29 1.42 -0.64
C SER A 22 12.81 0.22 -1.46
N HIS A 23 12.47 0.39 -2.74
CA HIS A 23 12.07 -0.69 -3.63
C HIS A 23 13.18 -1.71 -3.94
N THR A 24 14.46 -1.38 -3.69
CA THR A 24 15.57 -2.34 -3.81
C THR A 24 15.82 -3.10 -2.51
N ASP A 25 15.13 -2.72 -1.42
CA ASP A 25 15.29 -3.32 -0.11
C ASP A 25 14.21 -4.38 0.12
N THR A 26 14.64 -5.63 0.27
CA THR A 26 13.74 -6.76 0.48
C THR A 26 13.28 -6.90 1.93
N ARG A 27 13.80 -6.12 2.88
CA ARG A 27 13.46 -6.24 4.31
C ARG A 27 11.97 -6.04 4.58
N THR A 28 11.32 -5.09 3.90
CA THR A 28 9.87 -4.87 4.05
C THR A 28 9.06 -6.06 3.52
N SER A 29 9.42 -6.59 2.35
CA SER A 29 8.77 -7.77 1.79
C SER A 29 9.01 -9.01 2.65
N TYR A 30 10.23 -9.19 3.17
CA TYR A 30 10.57 -10.26 4.11
C TYR A 30 9.76 -10.15 5.38
N LEU A 31 9.72 -8.98 6.02
CA LEU A 31 8.98 -8.76 7.26
C LEU A 31 7.48 -8.97 7.06
N TYR A 32 6.93 -8.46 5.95
CA TYR A 32 5.53 -8.68 5.59
C TYR A 32 5.22 -10.18 5.45
N ASN A 33 6.00 -10.91 4.65
CA ASN A 33 5.80 -12.34 4.43
C ASN A 33 5.99 -13.12 5.74
N TYR A 34 7.02 -12.81 6.53
CA TYR A 34 7.29 -13.44 7.81
C TYR A 34 6.13 -13.25 8.80
N ILE A 35 5.53 -12.06 8.87
CA ILE A 35 4.33 -11.80 9.68
C ILE A 35 3.14 -12.62 9.17
N GLN A 36 2.94 -12.69 7.85
CA GLN A 36 1.85 -13.48 7.25
C GLN A 36 2.01 -14.98 7.51
N ASP A 37 3.24 -15.50 7.54
CA ASP A 37 3.52 -16.91 7.80
C ASP A 37 3.49 -17.25 9.30
N ASN A 38 3.75 -16.26 10.16
CA ASN A 38 3.86 -16.43 11.61
C ASN A 38 2.77 -15.67 12.39
N LYS A 39 1.56 -15.51 11.81
CA LYS A 39 0.47 -14.70 12.38
C LYS A 39 0.17 -15.01 13.84
N LEU A 40 0.15 -16.29 14.22
CA LEU A 40 -0.16 -16.72 15.59
C LEU A 40 0.91 -16.28 16.60
N ILE A 41 2.18 -16.30 16.21
CA ILE A 41 3.28 -15.81 17.06
C ILE A 41 3.11 -14.31 17.27
N TYR A 42 2.88 -13.54 16.21
CA TYR A 42 2.67 -12.10 16.33
C TYR A 42 1.42 -11.75 17.15
N LEU A 43 0.30 -12.47 16.95
CA LEU A 43 -0.91 -12.34 17.77
C LEU A 43 -0.62 -12.63 19.26
N SER A 44 0.26 -13.58 19.57
CA SER A 44 0.62 -13.93 20.96
C SER A 44 1.46 -12.85 21.67
N LEU A 45 2.20 -12.04 20.92
CA LEU A 45 3.03 -10.96 21.45
C LEU A 45 2.20 -9.70 21.77
N VAL A 46 0.94 -9.67 21.34
CA VAL A 46 0.06 -8.52 21.52
C VAL A 46 -0.60 -8.63 22.90
N PRO A 47 -0.46 -7.61 23.77
CA PRO A 47 -1.09 -7.66 25.08
C PRO A 47 -2.60 -7.81 24.92
N ALA A 48 -3.22 -8.73 25.67
CA ALA A 48 -4.67 -8.98 25.63
C ALA A 48 -5.47 -7.87 26.33
N SER A 49 -5.34 -6.64 25.87
CA SER A 49 -6.16 -5.50 26.29
C SER A 49 -7.11 -5.09 25.17
N PRO A 50 -8.33 -4.64 25.47
CA PRO A 50 -9.28 -4.14 24.45
C PRO A 50 -8.67 -3.03 23.59
N ARG A 51 -7.81 -2.20 24.17
CA ARG A 51 -7.10 -1.11 23.50
C ARG A 51 -6.02 -1.63 22.55
N SER A 52 -5.32 -2.69 22.94
CA SER A 52 -4.31 -3.38 22.13
C SER A 52 -4.95 -4.14 20.97
N LEU A 53 -6.08 -4.82 21.20
CA LEU A 53 -6.87 -5.49 20.16
C LEU A 53 -7.42 -4.50 19.12
N TYR A 54 -7.91 -3.34 19.56
CA TYR A 54 -8.32 -2.25 18.66
C TYR A 54 -7.15 -1.71 17.83
N ARG A 55 -5.99 -1.49 18.45
CA ARG A 55 -4.77 -1.08 17.74
C ARG A 55 -4.29 -2.17 16.78
N LEU A 56 -4.38 -3.44 17.15
CA LEU A 56 -4.01 -4.57 16.30
C LEU A 56 -4.92 -4.69 15.08
N ALA A 57 -6.24 -4.55 15.27
CA ALA A 57 -7.19 -4.50 14.17
C ALA A 57 -6.87 -3.34 13.22
N LYS A 58 -6.49 -2.17 13.77
CA LYS A 58 -6.03 -1.02 13.00
C LYS A 58 -4.71 -1.31 12.28
N LEU A 59 -3.76 -2.01 12.91
CA LEU A 59 -2.45 -2.38 12.36
C LEU A 59 -2.52 -3.44 11.24
N PHE A 60 -3.46 -4.38 11.34
CA PHE A 60 -3.71 -5.40 10.29
C PHE A 60 -4.43 -4.82 9.06
N LEU A 61 -5.27 -3.79 9.26
CA LEU A 61 -5.91 -3.03 8.17
C LEU A 61 -4.99 -1.94 7.59
N LEU A 62 -4.10 -1.40 8.41
CA LEU A 62 -3.13 -0.35 8.10
C LEU A 62 -1.84 -0.72 8.81
N LEU A 63 -0.96 -1.49 8.17
CA LEU A 63 0.46 -1.38 8.48
C LEU A 63 0.78 0.09 8.27
N SER A 64 0.84 0.83 9.38
CA SER A 64 1.01 2.26 9.34
C SER A 64 2.44 2.45 8.87
N THR A 65 2.61 2.54 7.55
CA THR A 65 3.90 2.70 6.89
C THR A 65 4.65 3.87 7.50
N ARG A 66 3.94 4.82 8.08
CA ARG A 66 4.44 5.90 8.91
C ARG A 66 5.31 5.46 10.10
N GLU A 67 4.85 4.57 10.98
CA GLU A 67 5.64 4.13 12.14
C GLU A 67 6.88 3.35 11.69
N ILE A 68 6.77 2.59 10.59
CA ILE A 68 7.90 1.84 9.99
C ILE A 68 8.89 2.76 9.27
N ILE A 69 8.42 3.87 8.70
CA ILE A 69 9.24 4.92 8.08
C ILE A 69 9.93 5.77 9.16
N GLU A 70 9.27 6.03 10.28
CA GLU A 70 9.78 6.84 11.40
C GLU A 70 10.70 6.04 12.33
N GLU A 71 10.51 4.72 12.46
CA GLU A 71 11.50 3.83 13.06
C GLU A 71 12.71 3.74 12.12
N ASP A 72 13.93 3.87 12.67
CA ASP A 72 15.22 3.88 11.98
C ASP A 72 15.60 2.53 11.32
N LEU A 73 14.61 1.77 10.84
CA LEU A 73 14.74 0.53 10.08
C LEU A 73 15.53 0.75 8.78
N PHE A 74 15.47 1.95 8.22
CA PHE A 74 16.09 2.28 6.94
C PHE A 74 17.33 3.17 7.04
N GLY A 75 17.78 3.53 8.25
CA GLY A 75 19.06 4.23 8.48
C GLY A 75 19.16 5.52 7.68
N ASP A 76 19.97 5.46 6.62
CA ASP A 76 20.38 6.61 5.80
C ASP A 76 19.34 7.05 4.75
N LEU A 77 18.19 6.39 4.64
CA LEU A 77 17.16 6.76 3.66
C LEU A 77 16.29 7.91 4.18
N GLU A 78 16.35 9.04 3.46
CA GLU A 78 15.55 10.21 3.79
C GLU A 78 14.16 10.14 3.15
N VAL A 79 13.13 10.37 3.97
CA VAL A 79 11.74 10.50 3.51
C VAL A 79 11.59 11.77 2.66
N LYS A 80 10.93 11.65 1.51
CA LYS A 80 10.60 12.77 0.65
C LYS A 80 9.10 12.97 0.59
N ASP A 81 8.67 14.15 1.00
CA ASP A 81 7.31 14.64 0.85
C ASP A 81 7.14 15.24 -0.55
N LEU A 82 6.09 14.82 -1.25
CA LEU A 82 5.84 15.19 -2.63
C LEU A 82 4.56 16.01 -2.71
N GLU A 83 4.74 17.33 -2.81
CA GLU A 83 3.67 18.23 -3.21
C GLU A 83 3.46 18.14 -4.72
N VAL A 84 2.20 17.98 -5.14
CA VAL A 84 1.84 17.70 -6.53
C VAL A 84 0.59 18.49 -6.91
N LYS A 85 0.64 19.19 -8.03
CA LYS A 85 -0.48 19.99 -8.53
C LYS A 85 -1.53 19.12 -9.20
N ALA A 86 -2.76 19.62 -9.26
CA ALA A 86 -3.80 18.98 -10.05
C ALA A 86 -3.38 18.90 -11.53
N GLY A 87 -3.56 17.72 -12.14
CA GLY A 87 -3.14 17.41 -13.51
C GLY A 87 -1.74 16.81 -13.63
N GLU A 88 -0.91 16.86 -12.57
CA GLU A 88 0.39 16.21 -12.57
C GLU A 88 0.28 14.71 -12.27
N CYS A 89 1.32 13.95 -12.61
CA CYS A 89 1.39 12.53 -12.31
C CYS A 89 2.75 12.13 -11.73
N LEU A 90 2.72 11.17 -10.81
CA LEU A 90 3.90 10.53 -10.25
C LEU A 90 4.02 9.12 -10.80
N ILE A 91 5.22 8.75 -11.25
CA ILE A 91 5.53 7.40 -11.72
C ILE A 91 6.56 6.79 -10.77
N PHE A 92 6.19 5.70 -10.11
CA PHE A 92 7.05 5.04 -9.13
C PHE A 92 6.83 3.53 -9.08
N SER A 93 7.84 2.78 -8.62
CA SER A 93 7.74 1.33 -8.43
C SER A 93 6.65 1.01 -7.39
N PRO A 94 5.77 0.01 -7.62
CA PRO A 94 4.80 -0.40 -6.61
C PRO A 94 5.45 -0.96 -5.33
N LEU A 95 6.74 -1.31 -5.40
CA LEU A 95 7.52 -1.79 -4.27
C LEU A 95 8.18 -0.66 -3.46
N ILE A 96 8.08 0.59 -3.90
CA ILE A 96 8.58 1.71 -3.10
C ILE A 96 7.73 1.83 -1.85
N MET A 97 8.37 2.04 -0.70
CA MET A 97 7.68 2.40 0.52
C MET A 97 7.11 3.82 0.36
N HIS A 98 5.79 3.92 0.51
CA HIS A 98 5.06 5.18 0.40
C HIS A 98 3.89 5.21 1.39
N THR A 99 3.52 6.42 1.78
CA THR A 99 2.39 6.69 2.69
C THR A 99 1.77 8.03 2.36
N SER A 100 0.59 8.32 2.89
CA SER A 100 0.01 9.65 2.79
C SER A 100 -0.50 10.11 4.13
N PHE A 101 -0.33 11.39 4.44
CA PHE A 101 -0.80 11.95 5.70
C PHE A 101 -2.33 11.98 5.79
N ALA A 102 -2.89 12.20 6.97
CA ALA A 102 -4.31 12.48 7.07
C ALA A 102 -4.61 13.86 6.44
N ASN A 103 -5.74 14.00 5.76
CA ASN A 103 -6.21 15.31 5.32
C ASN A 103 -6.69 16.09 6.55
N THR A 104 -6.05 17.24 6.82
CA THR A 104 -6.38 18.11 7.96
C THR A 104 -7.14 19.36 7.55
N SER A 105 -7.36 19.57 6.25
CA SER A 105 -8.20 20.66 5.76
C SER A 105 -9.68 20.43 6.11
N LYS A 106 -10.44 21.52 6.24
CA LYS A 106 -11.86 21.47 6.62
C LYS A 106 -12.79 21.34 5.41
N ASP A 107 -12.35 21.85 4.27
CA ASP A 107 -13.18 22.15 3.10
C ASP A 107 -12.57 21.63 1.79
N LYS A 108 -11.35 21.09 1.82
CA LYS A 108 -10.66 20.58 0.63
C LYS A 108 -10.60 19.06 0.64
N SER A 109 -10.88 18.45 -0.49
CA SER A 109 -10.71 17.02 -0.70
C SER A 109 -9.52 16.75 -1.62
N ARG A 110 -8.78 15.67 -1.32
CA ARG A 110 -7.74 15.15 -2.18
C ARG A 110 -8.26 13.92 -2.92
N PHE A 111 -8.21 13.98 -4.24
CA PHE A 111 -8.65 12.92 -5.12
C PHE A 111 -7.59 12.64 -6.17
N SER A 112 -7.36 11.35 -6.41
CA SER A 112 -6.30 10.91 -7.31
C SER A 112 -6.59 9.51 -7.82
N PHE A 113 -6.09 9.22 -9.02
CA PHE A 113 -6.29 7.95 -9.70
C PHE A 113 -4.98 7.18 -9.81
N ALA A 114 -5.00 5.89 -9.49
CA ALA A 114 -3.81 5.04 -9.54
C ALA A 114 -3.98 3.96 -10.61
N MET A 115 -3.00 3.87 -11.51
CA MET A 115 -2.90 2.82 -12.52
C MET A 115 -1.67 1.96 -12.25
N ARG A 116 -1.82 0.65 -12.39
CA ARG A 116 -0.73 -0.31 -12.28
C ARG A 116 -0.48 -0.93 -13.66
N TYR A 117 0.79 -0.91 -14.06
CA TYR A 117 1.25 -1.48 -15.32
C TYR A 117 2.19 -2.63 -14.99
N THR A 118 2.19 -3.63 -15.85
CA THR A 118 3.13 -4.76 -15.78
C THR A 118 3.57 -5.13 -17.18
N ALA A 119 4.72 -5.80 -17.31
CA ALA A 119 5.18 -6.28 -18.60
C ALA A 119 4.28 -7.42 -19.11
N ASN A 120 4.17 -7.59 -20.43
CA ASN A 120 3.27 -8.57 -21.06
C ASN A 120 3.55 -10.02 -20.67
N HIS A 121 4.77 -10.34 -20.22
CA HIS A 121 5.12 -11.69 -19.76
C HIS A 121 4.66 -11.97 -18.31
N VAL A 122 4.21 -10.95 -17.57
CA VAL A 122 3.73 -11.12 -16.20
C VAL A 122 2.29 -11.60 -16.23
N LYS A 123 2.03 -12.74 -15.59
CA LYS A 123 0.68 -13.31 -15.46
C LYS A 123 -0.12 -12.52 -14.43
N VAL A 124 -1.12 -11.78 -14.87
CA VAL A 124 -2.08 -11.10 -13.98
C VAL A 124 -3.23 -12.05 -13.68
N ALA A 125 -3.39 -12.42 -12.41
CA ALA A 125 -4.50 -13.24 -11.89
C ALA A 125 -4.81 -14.50 -12.75
N PRO A 126 -3.83 -15.40 -13.00
CA PRO A 126 -4.04 -16.53 -13.92
C PRO A 126 -5.14 -17.49 -13.45
N TYR A 127 -5.34 -17.60 -12.14
CA TYR A 127 -6.43 -18.33 -11.49
C TYR A 127 -6.64 -17.76 -10.07
N GLY A 128 -7.83 -17.89 -9.50
CA GLY A 128 -8.10 -17.42 -8.15
C GLY A 128 -9.56 -17.55 -7.73
N LYS A 129 -9.85 -17.05 -6.53
CA LYS A 129 -11.22 -16.81 -6.06
C LYS A 129 -11.39 -15.31 -5.85
N ASP A 130 -12.60 -14.80 -6.03
CA ASP A 130 -12.89 -13.43 -5.64
C ASP A 130 -12.57 -13.21 -4.16
N ASN A 131 -11.89 -12.11 -3.84
CA ASN A 131 -11.63 -11.74 -2.44
C ASN A 131 -12.89 -11.18 -1.75
N ILE A 132 -13.90 -10.81 -2.52
CA ILE A 132 -15.19 -10.31 -2.06
C ILE A 132 -16.26 -11.19 -2.69
N SER A 133 -16.96 -11.97 -1.88
CA SER A 133 -18.05 -12.82 -2.35
C SER A 133 -19.16 -11.99 -2.99
N THR A 134 -19.61 -12.41 -4.16
CA THR A 134 -20.84 -11.89 -4.76
C THR A 134 -22.06 -12.51 -4.04
N ILE A 135 -23.27 -12.11 -4.43
CA ILE A 135 -24.52 -12.75 -3.98
C ILE A 135 -24.54 -14.26 -4.29
N GLU A 136 -23.81 -14.68 -5.32
CA GLU A 136 -23.71 -16.08 -5.77
C GLU A 136 -22.59 -16.84 -5.04
N GLY A 137 -21.86 -16.18 -4.14
CA GLY A 137 -20.74 -16.74 -3.39
C GLY A 137 -19.38 -16.36 -3.98
N LEU A 138 -18.36 -17.12 -3.59
CA LEU A 138 -16.99 -16.94 -4.09
C LEU A 138 -16.88 -17.57 -5.47
N LEU A 139 -16.77 -16.75 -6.51
CA LEU A 139 -16.53 -17.25 -7.85
C LEU A 139 -15.06 -17.65 -7.98
N GLU A 140 -14.83 -18.88 -8.42
CA GLU A 140 -13.51 -19.32 -8.87
C GLU A 140 -13.35 -18.90 -10.33
N PHE A 141 -12.24 -18.24 -10.65
CA PHE A 141 -11.95 -17.84 -12.02
C PHE A 141 -10.63 -18.45 -12.48
N THR A 142 -10.58 -18.79 -13.76
CA THR A 142 -9.35 -19.14 -14.48
C THR A 142 -9.32 -18.28 -15.74
N LEU A 143 -8.36 -17.36 -15.82
CA LEU A 143 -8.21 -16.54 -17.01
C LEU A 143 -7.48 -17.37 -18.06
N GLN A 144 -8.21 -17.84 -19.07
CA GLN A 144 -7.59 -18.51 -20.22
C GLN A 144 -6.79 -17.49 -21.03
N PHE A 145 -5.49 -17.70 -21.11
CA PHE A 145 -4.63 -16.97 -22.04
C PHE A 145 -4.82 -17.56 -23.43
N SER A 146 -5.72 -16.98 -24.24
CA SER A 146 -5.67 -17.19 -25.68
C SER A 146 -4.43 -16.49 -26.21
N GLY A 147 -3.39 -17.28 -26.52
CA GLY A 147 -2.17 -16.78 -27.12
C GLY A 147 -2.47 -16.18 -28.49
N VAL A 148 -2.71 -14.87 -28.52
CA VAL A 148 -2.65 -14.05 -29.73
C VAL A 148 -2.01 -12.73 -29.33
N TRP A 149 -0.72 -12.61 -29.64
CA TRP A 149 -0.02 -11.32 -29.79
C TRP A 149 0.80 -11.41 -31.08
#